data_AF-A0A9R1XUK2-F1
#
_entry.id   AF-A0A9R1XUK2-F1
#
_cell.length_a   1.000
_cell.length_b   1.000
_cell.length_c   1.000
_cell.angle_alpha   90.00
_cell.angle_beta   90.00
_cell.angle_gamma   90.00
#
_symmetry.space_group_name_H-M   'P 1'
#
loop_
_entity.id
_entity.type
_entity.pdbx_description
1 polymer ?
#
loop_
_entity_poly.entity_id
_entity_poly.type
_entity_poly.pdbx_seq_one_letter_code
_entity_poly.pdbx_strand_id
1 'polypeptide(L)'
;MYKINLSFSVSCVALASESGPYTIVVREAQLEMKLANLKTVDAMGLSLQQPENLHLTTPSQVSLGKILTKSFLQVCHYHNL
;
A
#
# COMPACT_ATOMS: atom_id res chain seq x y z
N MET A 1 -0.99 32.88 -14.80
CA MET A 1 -1.59 31.52 -14.90
C MET A 1 -0.79 30.60 -13.98
N TYR A 2 -1.29 30.36 -12.76
CA TYR A 2 -0.60 29.48 -11.81
C TYR A 2 -0.94 28.03 -12.18
N LYS A 3 0.02 27.30 -12.77
CA LYS A 3 -0.06 25.84 -12.85
C LYS A 3 0.19 25.31 -11.44
N ILE A 4 -0.87 24.97 -10.72
CA ILE A 4 -0.76 24.12 -9.54
C ILE A 4 -0.38 22.75 -10.07
N ASN A 5 0.88 22.38 -9.94
CA ASN A 5 1.38 21.07 -10.32
C ASN A 5 0.96 20.10 -9.21
N LEU A 6 -0.29 19.61 -9.25
CA LEU A 6 -0.73 18.52 -8.39
C LEU A 6 0.00 17.25 -8.83
N SER A 7 1.18 17.02 -8.29
CA SER A 7 1.88 15.74 -8.39
C SER A 7 1.05 14.70 -7.62
N PHE A 8 0.13 14.04 -8.31
CA PHE A 8 -0.71 12.99 -7.71
C PHE A 8 0.17 11.83 -7.25
N SER A 9 0.05 11.49 -5.97
CA SER A 9 0.82 10.42 -5.33
C SER A 9 -0.07 9.22 -5.08
N VAL A 10 0.36 8.06 -5.54
CA VAL A 10 -0.37 6.80 -5.41
C VAL A 10 0.29 5.96 -4.33
N SER A 11 -0.50 5.47 -3.37
CA SER A 11 -0.08 4.42 -2.44
C SER A 11 -0.74 3.11 -2.81
N CYS A 12 0.03 2.16 -3.33
CA CYS A 12 -0.41 0.79 -3.55
C CYS A 12 -0.21 -0.05 -2.29
N VAL A 13 -0.97 -1.14 -2.19
CA VAL A 13 -0.84 -2.11 -1.10
C VAL A 13 -0.53 -3.47 -1.72
N ALA A 14 0.58 -4.08 -1.31
CA ALA A 14 0.88 -5.46 -1.67
C ALA A 14 -0.07 -6.40 -0.91
N LEU A 15 -0.63 -7.40 -1.61
CA LEU A 15 -1.69 -8.27 -1.07
C LEU A 15 -1.29 -8.90 0.27
N ALA A 16 -2.15 -8.81 1.28
CA ALA A 16 -1.86 -9.31 2.63
C ALA A 16 -2.08 -10.81 2.82
N SER A 17 -2.86 -11.43 1.91
CA SER A 17 -3.26 -12.84 1.97
C SER A 17 -2.74 -13.61 0.77
N GLU A 18 -2.44 -14.88 0.98
CA GLU A 18 -1.96 -15.82 -0.04
C GLU A 18 -3.13 -16.61 -0.62
N SER A 19 -4.12 -15.89 -1.17
CA SER A 19 -5.29 -16.52 -1.77
C SER A 19 -5.15 -16.62 -3.29
N GLY A 20 -5.03 -17.87 -3.76
CA GLY A 20 -4.99 -18.21 -5.18
C GLY A 20 -3.59 -18.51 -5.73
N PRO A 21 -3.51 -19.08 -6.93
CA PRO A 21 -2.26 -19.62 -7.48
C PRO A 21 -1.23 -18.55 -7.89
N TYR A 22 -1.65 -17.29 -8.03
CA TYR A 22 -0.81 -16.21 -8.57
C TYR A 22 -0.45 -15.12 -7.55
N THR A 23 -0.74 -15.32 -6.26
CA THR A 23 -0.51 -14.27 -5.26
C THR A 23 0.96 -13.86 -5.17
N ILE A 24 1.89 -14.81 -5.32
CA ILE A 24 3.33 -14.54 -5.34
C ILE A 24 3.68 -13.58 -6.48
N VAL A 25 3.28 -13.91 -7.72
CA VAL A 25 3.55 -13.10 -8.92
C VAL A 25 2.92 -11.71 -8.81
N VAL A 26 1.69 -11.63 -8.29
CA VAL A 26 1.00 -10.34 -8.08
C VAL A 26 1.73 -9.50 -7.04
N ARG A 27 2.17 -10.09 -5.92
CA ARG A 27 2.91 -9.39 -4.87
C ARG A 27 4.26 -8.90 -5.37
N GLU A 28 5.01 -9.73 -6.09
CA GLU A 28 6.29 -9.35 -6.72
C GLU A 28 6.08 -8.14 -7.63
N ALA A 29 5.09 -8.18 -8.53
CA ALA A 29 4.78 -7.06 -9.41
C ALA A 29 4.42 -5.78 -8.63
N GLN A 30 3.66 -5.88 -7.53
CA GLN A 30 3.31 -4.72 -6.69
C GLN A 30 4.53 -4.12 -5.97
N LEU A 31 5.43 -4.95 -5.48
CA LEU A 31 6.61 -4.53 -4.71
C LEU A 31 7.74 -4.01 -5.59
N GLU A 32 7.90 -4.58 -6.79
CA GLU A 32 8.97 -4.20 -7.73
C GLU A 32 8.60 -3.01 -8.63
N MET A 33 7.33 -2.57 -8.62
CA MET A 33 6.87 -1.45 -9.45
C MET A 33 7.53 -0.13 -9.01
N LYS A 34 8.40 0.41 -9.88
CA LYS A 34 9.12 1.66 -9.65
C LYS A 34 8.55 2.77 -10.54
N LEU A 35 7.70 3.62 -9.97
CA LEU A 35 7.19 4.84 -10.61
C LEU A 35 7.43 6.04 -9.69
N ALA A 36 7.73 7.21 -10.28
CA ALA A 36 8.19 8.39 -9.53
C ALA A 36 7.26 8.83 -8.39
N ASN A 37 5.93 8.69 -8.56
CA ASN A 37 4.93 9.09 -7.57
C ASN A 37 4.18 7.90 -6.96
N LEU A 38 4.77 6.70 -7.03
CA LEU A 38 4.21 5.49 -6.45
C LEU A 38 4.98 5.07 -5.21
N LYS A 39 4.25 4.77 -4.15
CA LYS A 39 4.76 4.02 -3.00
C LYS A 39 3.93 2.76 -2.81
N THR A 40 4.59 1.64 -2.58
CA THR A 40 3.91 0.38 -2.22
C THR A 40 4.11 0.12 -0.73
N VAL A 41 3.01 -0.13 -0.03
CA VAL A 41 2.97 -0.58 1.36
C VAL A 41 2.83 -2.10 1.37
N ASP A 42 3.68 -2.81 2.11
CA ASP A 42 3.51 -4.25 2.32
C ASP A 42 2.56 -4.51 3.50
N ALA A 43 1.46 -5.20 3.23
CA ALA A 43 0.47 -5.59 4.25
C ALA A 43 0.64 -7.05 4.73
N MET A 44 1.64 -7.78 4.22
CA MET A 44 1.95 -9.13 4.66
C MET A 44 2.22 -9.21 6.16
N GLY A 45 1.74 -10.27 6.81
CA GLY A 45 1.87 -10.49 8.25
C GLY A 45 0.81 -9.79 9.11
N LEU A 46 -0.05 -8.94 8.52
CA LEU A 46 -1.23 -8.45 9.22
C LEU A 46 -2.26 -9.58 9.42
N SER A 47 -2.99 -9.52 10.53
CA SER A 47 -3.93 -10.59 10.91
C SER A 47 -5.13 -10.65 9.97
N LEU A 48 -5.34 -11.83 9.41
CA LEU A 48 -6.46 -12.17 8.56
C LEU A 48 -7.62 -12.75 9.38
N GLN A 49 -8.83 -12.54 8.89
CA GLN A 49 -10.03 -13.07 9.48
C GLN A 49 -10.14 -14.57 9.19
N GLN A 50 -10.50 -15.33 10.22
CA GLN A 50 -10.70 -16.76 10.15
C GLN A 50 -12.21 -17.08 10.07
N PRO A 51 -12.57 -18.19 9.39
CA PRO A 51 -11.69 -19.22 8.83
C PRO A 51 -11.20 -18.95 7.40
N GLU A 52 -11.65 -17.88 6.74
CA GLU A 52 -11.41 -17.64 5.31
C GLU A 52 -9.97 -17.28 4.97
N ASN A 53 -9.21 -16.72 5.91
CA ASN A 53 -7.82 -16.27 5.74
C ASN A 53 -7.62 -15.40 4.48
N LEU A 54 -8.63 -14.59 4.14
CA LEU A 54 -8.65 -13.77 2.93
C LEU A 54 -8.66 -12.28 3.25
N HIS A 55 -9.55 -11.86 4.14
CA HIS A 55 -9.77 -10.46 4.51
C HIS A 55 -8.97 -10.09 5.76
N LEU A 56 -8.49 -8.84 5.83
CA LEU A 56 -7.88 -8.32 7.06
C LEU A 56 -8.93 -8.16 8.15
N THR A 57 -8.56 -8.49 9.38
CA THR A 57 -9.35 -8.16 10.57
C THR A 57 -9.49 -6.63 10.76
N THR A 58 -10.53 -6.17 11.46
CA THR A 58 -10.70 -4.73 11.77
C THR A 58 -9.47 -4.09 12.43
N PRO A 59 -8.83 -4.71 13.45
CA PRO A 59 -7.60 -4.16 14.02
C PRO A 59 -6.46 -4.05 12.99
N SER A 60 -6.35 -5.02 12.07
CA SER A 60 -5.35 -5.00 11.01
C SER A 60 -5.61 -3.93 9.96
N GLN A 61 -6.88 -3.64 9.64
CA GLN A 61 -7.25 -2.50 8.80
C GLN A 61 -6.86 -1.16 9.46
N VAL A 62 -7.03 -1.02 10.77
CA VAL A 62 -6.55 0.18 11.52
C VAL A 62 -5.03 0.31 11.42
N SER A 63 -4.30 -0.80 11.59
CA SER A 63 -2.85 -0.82 11.42
C SER A 63 -2.42 -0.45 10.00
N LEU A 64 -3.06 -1.01 8.97
CA LEU A 64 -2.79 -0.68 7.58
C LEU A 64 -3.05 0.79 7.29
N GLY A 65 -4.15 1.36 7.80
CA GLY A 65 -4.45 2.79 7.68
C GLY A 65 -3.32 3.67 8.23
N LYS A 66 -2.75 3.32 9.38
CA LYS A 66 -1.59 4.04 9.94
C LYS A 66 -0.34 3.95 9.05
N ILE A 67 -0.10 2.81 8.40
CA ILE A 67 1.02 2.65 7.48
C ILE A 67 0.80 3.49 6.21
N LEU A 68 -0.42 3.50 5.67
CA LEU A 68 -0.81 4.34 4.54
C LEU A 68 -0.65 5.83 4.85
N THR A 69 -1.08 6.29 6.04
CA THR A 69 -0.87 7.67 6.48
C THR A 69 0.62 8.03 6.52
N LYS A 70 1.48 7.14 7.05
CA LYS A 70 2.94 7.37 7.07
C LYS A 70 3.50 7.48 5.65
N SER A 71 3.10 6.57 4.75
CA SER A 71 3.50 6.60 3.33
C SER A 71 3.11 7.92 2.66
N PHE A 72 1.86 8.35 2.85
CA PHE A 72 1.36 9.62 2.31
C PHE A 72 2.16 10.83 2.80
N LEU A 73 2.39 10.92 4.12
CA LEU A 73 3.14 12.03 4.71
C LEU A 73 4.60 12.07 4.23
N GLN A 74 5.25 10.93 4.02
CA GLN A 74 6.60 10.87 3.45
C GLN A 74 6.65 11.46 2.05
N VAL A 75 5.65 11.16 1.21
CA VAL A 75 5.59 11.71 -0.15
C VAL A 75 5.30 13.21 -0.13
N CYS A 76 4.39 13.68 0.73
CA CYS A 76 4.10 15.10 0.88
C CYS A 76 5.30 15.89 1.44
N HIS A 77 6.07 15.33 2.37
CA HIS A 77 7.25 15.99 2.92
C HIS A 77 8.39 16.10 1.90
N TYR A 78 8.55 15.11 1.02
CA TYR A 78 9.50 15.16 -0.09
C TYR A 78 9.17 16.23 -1.14
N HIS A 79 7.91 16.67 -1.22
CA HIS A 79 7.47 17.72 -2.16
C HIS A 79 7.64 19.15 -1.62
N ASN A 80 8.04 19.29 -0.33
CA ASN A 80 8.26 20.58 0.33
C ASN A 80 9.75 20.83 0.68
N LEU A 81 10.66 19.99 0.16
CA LEU A 81 12.12 20.14 0.19
C LEU A 81 12.62 20.27 -1.24
#